data_AF-A0A9C8KCC7-F1
#
_entry.id   AF-A0A9C8KCC7-F1
#
_cell.length_a   1.000
_cell.length_b   1.000
_cell.length_c   1.000
_cell.angle_alpha   90.00
_cell.angle_beta   90.00
_cell.angle_gamma   90.00
#
_symmetry.space_group_name_H-M   'P 1'
#
loop_
_entity.id
_entity.type
_entity.pdbx_description
1 polymer ?
#
loop_
_entity_poly.entity_id
_entity_poly.type
_entity_poly.pdbx_seq_one_letter_code
_entity_poly.pdbx_strand_id
1 'polypeptide(L)'
;MDNYLILERLDRLERLITANKEVLTFEETCDYTGISRSYLYKLTAAGQIPHSKPNGKLIFFEKKKIVRWLLRNGRQSSQEIHAAASAHTMRNRKV
;
A
#
# COMPACT_ATOMS: atom_id res chain seq x y z
N MET A 1 -31.29 -6.96 -17.72
CA MET A 1 -30.04 -6.45 -18.31
C MET A 1 -29.60 -5.17 -17.59
N ASP A 2 -30.54 -4.31 -17.21
CA ASP A 2 -30.26 -3.04 -16.49
C ASP A 2 -29.64 -3.20 -15.09
N ASN A 3 -30.03 -4.25 -14.34
CA ASN A 3 -29.44 -4.50 -13.02
C ASN A 3 -27.92 -4.74 -13.08
N TYR A 4 -27.41 -5.33 -14.16
CA TYR A 4 -25.97 -5.57 -14.30
C TYR A 4 -25.20 -4.25 -14.42
N LEU A 5 -25.72 -3.32 -15.23
CA LEU A 5 -25.15 -1.97 -15.38
C LEU A 5 -25.21 -1.19 -14.06
N ILE A 6 -26.30 -1.32 -13.30
CA ILE A 6 -26.43 -0.66 -11.99
C ILE A 6 -25.37 -1.21 -11.01
N LEU A 7 -25.21 -2.54 -10.93
CA LEU A 7 -24.22 -3.16 -10.06
C LEU A 7 -22.79 -2.73 -10.42
N GLU A 8 -22.44 -2.68 -11.71
CA GLU A 8 -21.13 -2.21 -12.16
C GLU A 8 -20.87 -0.74 -11.76
N ARG A 9 -21.90 0.11 -11.84
CA ARG A 9 -21.81 1.51 -11.45
C ARG A 9 -21.65 1.67 -9.94
N LEU A 10 -22.32 0.85 -9.14
CA LEU A 10 -22.18 0.82 -7.69
C LEU A 10 -20.76 0.39 -7.27
N ASP A 11 -20.25 -0.70 -7.84
CA ASP A 11 -18.87 -1.16 -7.58
C ASP A 11 -17.84 -0.09 -7.90
N ARG A 12 -18.02 0.62 -9.01
CA ARG A 12 -17.13 1.73 -9.39
C ARG A 12 -17.21 2.89 -8.41
N LEU A 13 -18.39 3.25 -7.92
CA LEU A 13 -18.57 4.31 -6.94
C LEU A 13 -17.93 3.95 -5.59
N GLU A 14 -18.14 2.73 -5.10
CA GLU A 14 -17.51 2.25 -3.86
C GLU A 14 -15.99 2.31 -3.95
N ARG A 15 -15.40 1.88 -5.07
CA ARG A 15 -13.95 1.96 -5.31
C ARG A 15 -13.44 3.40 -5.29
N LEU A 16 -14.16 4.34 -5.91
CA LEU A 16 -13.77 5.76 -5.94
C LEU A 16 -13.83 6.40 -4.55
N ILE A 17 -14.86 6.07 -3.75
CA ILE A 17 -15.00 6.56 -2.38
C ILE A 17 -13.85 6.03 -1.51
N THR A 18 -13.55 4.74 -1.60
CA THR A 18 -12.43 4.11 -0.86
C THR A 18 -11.08 4.65 -1.34
N ALA A 19 -10.94 5.03 -2.60
CA ALA A 19 -9.71 5.64 -3.12
C ALA A 19 -9.40 7.00 -2.46
N ASN A 20 -10.42 7.78 -2.07
CA ASN A 20 -10.22 9.10 -1.46
C ASN A 20 -10.06 9.08 0.06
N LYS A 21 -10.31 7.95 0.72
CA LYS A 21 -10.15 7.82 2.19
C LYS A 21 -8.67 7.89 2.60
N GLU A 22 -8.39 8.71 3.61
CA GLU A 22 -7.06 8.79 4.22
C GLU A 22 -6.83 7.68 5.26
N VAL A 23 -7.90 7.21 5.91
CA VAL A 23 -7.88 6.17 6.93
C VAL A 23 -8.72 5.00 6.45
N LEU A 24 -8.15 3.80 6.53
CA LEU A 24 -8.77 2.54 6.13
C LEU A 24 -9.07 1.70 7.38
N THR A 25 -10.19 1.00 7.35
CA THR A 25 -10.50 -0.10 8.27
C THR A 25 -9.70 -1.35 7.92
N PHE A 26 -9.83 -2.41 8.73
CA PHE A 26 -9.18 -3.69 8.47
C PHE A 26 -9.61 -4.32 7.14
N GLU A 27 -10.90 -4.33 6.84
CA GLU A 27 -11.45 -4.89 5.60
C GLU A 27 -11.00 -4.08 4.39
N GLU A 28 -11.13 -2.76 4.44
CA GLU A 28 -10.67 -1.88 3.35
C GLU A 28 -9.16 -1.99 3.11
N THR A 29 -8.38 -2.28 4.15
CA THR A 29 -6.92 -2.52 4.00
C THR A 29 -6.65 -3.85 3.32
N CYS A 30 -7.43 -4.89 3.60
CA CYS A 30 -7.34 -6.16 2.87
C CYS A 30 -7.65 -5.93 1.38
N ASP A 31 -8.75 -5.23 1.08
CA ASP A 31 -9.18 -4.94 -0.28
C ASP A 31 -8.18 -4.03 -1.03
N TYR A 32 -7.63 -3.04 -0.33
CA TYR A 32 -6.67 -2.10 -0.90
C TYR A 32 -5.30 -2.73 -1.18
N THR A 33 -4.82 -3.59 -0.29
CA THR A 33 -3.46 -4.17 -0.38
C THR A 33 -3.43 -5.55 -1.05
N GLY A 34 -4.57 -6.23 -1.17
CA GLY A 34 -4.66 -7.63 -1.59
C GLY A 34 -4.16 -8.62 -0.54
N ILE A 35 -3.79 -8.16 0.66
CA ILE A 35 -3.35 -9.04 1.76
C ILE A 35 -4.55 -9.78 2.32
N SER A 36 -4.43 -11.11 2.49
CA SER A 36 -5.51 -11.91 3.09
C SER A 36 -5.76 -11.52 4.54
N ARG A 37 -7.01 -11.60 4.99
CA ARG A 37 -7.41 -11.27 6.38
C ARG A 37 -6.54 -11.95 7.43
N SER A 38 -6.32 -13.26 7.28
CA SER A 38 -5.50 -14.03 8.22
C SER A 38 -4.06 -13.52 8.27
N TYR A 39 -3.50 -13.11 7.13
CA TYR A 39 -2.14 -12.58 7.10
C TYR A 39 -2.07 -11.15 7.65
N LEU A 40 -3.01 -10.28 7.30
CA LEU A 40 -3.10 -8.94 7.87
C LEU A 40 -3.25 -9.00 9.40
N TYR A 41 -4.06 -9.93 9.91
CA TYR A 41 -4.22 -10.14 11.34
C TYR A 41 -2.89 -10.51 12.00
N LYS A 42 -2.13 -11.47 11.44
CA LYS A 42 -0.78 -11.82 11.92
C LYS A 42 0.16 -10.62 11.94
N LEU A 43 0.17 -9.81 10.88
CA LEU A 43 1.00 -8.61 10.80
C LEU A 43 0.63 -7.59 11.88
N THR A 44 -0.67 -7.37 12.12
CA THR A 44 -1.13 -6.43 13.15
C THR A 44 -0.84 -6.93 14.56
N ALA A 45 -1.06 -8.22 14.83
CA ALA A 45 -0.77 -8.84 16.12
C ALA A 45 0.73 -8.82 16.43
N ALA A 46 1.58 -8.99 15.42
CA ALA A 46 3.04 -8.90 15.55
C ALA A 46 3.58 -7.45 15.52
N GLY A 47 2.73 -6.43 15.38
CA GLY A 47 3.17 -5.03 15.28
C GLY A 47 4.00 -4.71 14.02
N GLN A 48 3.96 -5.57 12.99
CA GLN A 48 4.83 -5.48 11.82
C GLN A 48 4.31 -4.51 10.75
N ILE A 49 3.00 -4.23 10.76
CA ILE A 49 2.36 -3.25 9.87
C ILE A 49 1.93 -2.01 10.67
N PRO A 50 2.17 -0.78 10.19
CA PRO A 50 1.73 0.43 10.88
C PRO A 50 0.21 0.48 11.02
N HIS A 51 -0.30 0.54 12.25
CA HIS A 51 -1.72 0.56 12.53
C HIS A 51 -2.03 1.32 13.83
N SER A 52 -3.32 1.61 14.06
CA SER A 52 -3.81 2.27 15.28
C SER A 52 -5.00 1.52 15.86
N LYS A 53 -5.08 1.46 17.20
CA LYS A 53 -6.18 0.84 17.96
C LYS A 53 -6.72 1.81 19.02
N PRO A 54 -7.39 2.92 18.63
CA PRO A 54 -7.75 4.00 19.56
C PRO A 54 -8.61 3.52 20.74
N ASN A 55 -9.50 2.55 20.49
CA ASN A 55 -10.41 1.99 21.49
C ASN A 55 -10.16 0.49 21.77
N GLY A 56 -8.97 -0.01 21.43
CA GLY A 56 -8.56 -1.42 21.65
C GLY A 56 -9.20 -2.48 20.75
N LYS A 57 -10.47 -2.31 20.33
CA LYS A 57 -11.23 -3.31 19.55
C LYS A 57 -11.03 -3.21 18.03
N LEU A 58 -11.05 -1.98 17.49
CA LEU A 58 -10.98 -1.73 16.05
C LEU A 58 -9.55 -1.37 15.63
N ILE A 59 -9.17 -1.79 14.43
CA ILE A 59 -7.87 -1.51 13.82
C ILE A 59 -8.06 -0.58 12.64
N PHE A 60 -7.31 0.52 12.63
CA PHE A 60 -7.29 1.50 11.56
C PHE A 60 -5.89 1.69 10.99
N PHE A 61 -5.84 2.09 9.73
CA PHE A 61 -4.60 2.22 8.97
C PHE A 61 -4.58 3.56 8.24
N GLU A 62 -3.54 4.34 8.43
CA GLU A 62 -3.31 5.54 7.62
C GLU A 62 -2.77 5.11 6.25
N LYS A 63 -3.49 5.45 5.19
CA LYS A 63 -3.19 5.01 3.82
C LYS A 63 -1.77 5.36 3.40
N LYS A 64 -1.29 6.57 3.72
CA LYS A 64 0.08 7.03 3.40
C LYS A 64 1.16 6.19 4.11
N LYS A 65 0.91 5.74 5.34
CA LYS A 65 1.85 4.84 6.06
C LYS A 65 1.86 3.45 5.46
N ILE A 66 0.70 2.93 5.06
CA ILE A 66 0.60 1.63 4.38
C ILE A 66 1.36 1.64 3.05
N VAL A 67 1.17 2.67 2.21
CA VAL A 67 1.89 2.78 0.93
C VAL A 67 3.40 2.79 1.15
N ARG A 68 3.90 3.59 2.11
CA ARG A 68 5.33 3.59 2.46
C ARG A 68 5.81 2.22 2.96
N TRP A 69 5.01 1.55 3.77
CA TRP A 69 5.34 0.23 4.29
C TRP A 69 5.40 -0.83 3.19
N LEU A 70 4.50 -0.81 2.22
CA LEU A 70 4.49 -1.72 1.06
C LEU A 70 5.76 -1.54 0.21
N LEU A 71 6.26 -0.31 0.09
CA LEU A 71 7.41 0.04 -0.76
C LEU A 71 8.76 0.03 -0.02
N ARG A 72 8.80 -0.31 1.27
CA ARG A 72 9.98 -0.13 2.14
C ARG A 72 11.26 -0.85 1.68
N ASN A 73 11.10 -1.96 0.96
CA ASN A 73 12.20 -2.79 0.45
C ASN A 73 12.19 -2.82 -1.09
N GLY A 74 11.93 -1.68 -1.71
CA GLY A 74 11.99 -1.53 -3.16
C GLY A 74 13.36 -1.97 -3.70
N ARG A 75 13.36 -2.76 -4.77
CA ARG A 75 14.58 -3.16 -5.47
C ARG A 75 14.83 -2.22 -6.63
N GLN A 76 16.06 -1.75 -6.75
CA GLN A 76 16.46 -0.96 -7.91
C GLN A 76 16.43 -1.83 -9.16
N SER A 77 16.00 -1.25 -10.27
CA SER A 77 16.09 -1.89 -11.58
C SER A 77 17.56 -2.01 -12.01
N SER A 78 17.86 -2.99 -12.87
CA SER A 78 19.21 -3.14 -13.45
C SER A 78 19.68 -1.84 -14.12
N GLN A 79 18.78 -1.09 -14.76
CA GLN A 79 19.09 0.19 -15.38
C GLN A 79 19.49 1.26 -14.35
N GLU A 80 18.77 1.36 -13.23
CA GLU A 80 19.11 2.27 -12.14
C GLU A 80 20.45 1.91 -11.50
N ILE A 81 20.74 0.61 -11.35
CA ILE A 81 22.03 0.12 -10.84
C ILE A 81 23.15 0.50 -11.80
N HIS A 82 22.98 0.25 -13.11
CA HIS A 82 23.97 0.63 -14.13
C HIS A 82 24.20 2.14 -14.18
N ALA A 83 23.13 2.93 -14.17
CA ALA A 83 23.21 4.40 -14.16
C ALA A 83 23.93 4.92 -12.91
N ALA A 84 23.63 4.37 -11.73
CA ALA A 84 24.31 4.72 -10.49
C ALA A 84 25.81 4.37 -10.53
N ALA A 85 26.16 3.19 -11.08
CA ALA A 85 27.54 2.78 -11.26
C ALA A 85 28.30 3.72 -12.23
N SER A 86 27.71 4.07 -13.37
CA SER A 86 28.29 5.02 -14.33
C SER A 86 28.44 6.43 -13.74
N ALA A 87 27.45 6.90 -12.97
CA ALA A 87 27.54 8.19 -12.29
C ALA A 87 28.67 8.22 -11.24
N HIS A 88 28.86 7.12 -10.51
CA HIS A 88 29.92 6.99 -9.52
C HIS A 88 31.32 7.02 -10.16
N THR A 89 31.54 6.31 -11.28
CA THR A 89 32.83 6.33 -11.99
C THR A 89 33.15 7.71 -12.56
N MET A 90 32.16 8.42 -13.11
CA MET A 90 32.34 9.79 -13.62
C MET A 90 32.70 10.79 -12.52
N ARG A 91 32.11 10.64 -11.32
CA ARG A 91 32.37 11.52 -10.17
C ARG A 91 33.79 11.37 -9.62
N ASN A 92 34.33 10.14 -9.61
CA ASN A 92 35.69 9.85 -9.16
C ASN A 92 36.78 10.14 -10.21
N ARG A 93 36.41 10.47 -11.46
CA ARG A 93 37.36 10.76 -12.55
C ARG A 93 37.73 12.25 -12.68
N LYS A 94 37.23 13.13 -11.81
CA LYS A 94 37.74 14.51 -11.72
C LYS A 94 39.05 14.53 -10.94
N VAL A 95 40.15 14.27 -11.65
CA VAL A 95 41.51 14.69 -11.30
C VAL A 95 42.00 15.56 -12.44
#